data_AF-A0A502F8N0-F1
#
_entry.id   AF-A0A502F8N0-F1
#
_cell.length_a   1.000
_cell.length_b   1.000
_cell.length_c   1.000
_cell.angle_alpha   90.00
_cell.angle_beta   90.00
_cell.angle_gamma   90.00
#
_symmetry.space_group_name_H-M   'P 1'
#
loop_
_entity.id
_entity.type
_entity.pdbx_description
1 polymer ?
#
loop_
_entity_poly.entity_id
_entity_poly.type
_entity_poly.pdbx_seq_one_letter_code
_entity_poly.pdbx_strand_id
1 'polypeptide(L)'
;MVYYPVQTLTVGTAGLLTSVELDVQRLSGMGTLTVSLFPVVQEYNPPVFGSLLAAIVVAGEAVSTSMSTIALDFSTYGLVFAPGDRLAIALQAGAATLFNWAANYPNSYNGGISYSFIGGLDGPLIYNANFDVAFRTLVDPTGLVTVPEPASLALFGAGLLGLAAVMRRRVV
;
A
#
# COMPACT_ATOMS: atom_id res chain seq x y z
N MET A 1 -26.46 0.73 3.20
CA MET A 1 -25.42 1.64 3.72
C MET A 1 -24.09 1.00 3.39
N VAL A 2 -23.19 1.69 2.69
CA VAL A 2 -21.89 1.11 2.35
C VAL A 2 -20.93 1.44 3.47
N TYR A 3 -20.38 0.39 4.09
CA TYR A 3 -19.40 0.50 5.17
C TYR A 3 -18.02 0.52 4.54
N TYR A 4 -17.29 1.63 4.74
CA TYR A 4 -15.91 1.77 4.26
C TYR A 4 -14.99 2.09 5.42
N PRO A 5 -14.43 1.07 6.08
CA PRO A 5 -13.34 1.33 6.97
C PRO A 5 -12.09 1.50 6.11
N VAL A 6 -11.25 2.47 6.47
CA VAL A 6 -10.01 2.79 5.77
C VAL A 6 -8.88 2.90 6.79
N GLN A 7 -7.70 2.41 6.49
CA GLN A 7 -6.53 2.63 7.34
C GLN A 7 -5.40 3.22 6.51
N THR A 8 -4.83 4.32 6.99
CA THR A 8 -3.64 4.92 6.41
C THR A 8 -2.38 4.27 6.96
N LEU A 9 -1.30 4.30 6.19
CA LEU A 9 0.02 3.86 6.62
C LEU A 9 1.13 4.71 5.99
N THR A 10 2.29 4.70 6.63
CA THR A 10 3.54 5.17 6.06
C THR A 10 4.43 3.98 5.74
N VAL A 11 4.91 3.90 4.51
CA VAL A 11 5.79 2.81 4.06
C VAL A 11 7.13 2.92 4.79
N GLY A 12 7.54 1.86 5.48
CA GLY A 12 8.81 1.80 6.19
C GLY A 12 9.98 1.24 5.36
N THR A 13 9.72 0.58 4.24
CA THR A 13 10.73 -0.13 3.44
C THR A 13 10.43 -0.04 1.95
N ALA A 14 11.46 0.18 1.14
CA ALA A 14 11.33 0.26 -0.31
C ALA A 14 11.14 -1.12 -0.93
N GLY A 15 10.40 -1.20 -2.04
CA GLY A 15 10.34 -2.40 -2.87
C GLY A 15 9.03 -2.55 -3.62
N LEU A 16 8.87 -3.70 -4.27
CA LEU A 16 7.65 -4.07 -4.99
C LEU A 16 6.62 -4.64 -4.00
N LEU A 17 5.42 -4.05 -3.91
CA LEU A 17 4.32 -4.63 -3.15
C LEU A 17 3.90 -5.96 -3.79
N THR A 18 4.00 -7.04 -3.03
CA THR A 18 3.59 -8.37 -3.49
C THR A 18 2.24 -8.77 -2.90
N SER A 19 2.02 -8.54 -1.61
CA SER A 19 0.80 -8.96 -0.93
C SER A 19 0.34 -7.97 0.12
N VAL A 20 -0.97 -7.91 0.31
CA VAL A 20 -1.59 -7.32 1.50
C VAL A 20 -2.35 -8.43 2.19
N GLU A 21 -1.99 -8.72 3.43
CA GLU A 21 -2.73 -9.63 4.27
C GLU A 21 -3.64 -8.86 5.21
N LEU A 22 -4.85 -9.35 5.44
CA LEU A 22 -5.92 -8.66 6.15
C LEU A 22 -6.60 -9.59 7.15
N ASP A 23 -6.75 -9.14 8.39
CA ASP A 23 -7.57 -9.81 9.39
C ASP A 23 -9.01 -9.32 9.28
N VAL A 24 -9.83 -10.16 8.68
CA VAL A 24 -11.22 -9.85 8.42
C VAL A 24 -12.10 -11.04 8.78
N GLN A 25 -13.34 -10.74 9.12
CA GLN A 25 -14.40 -11.73 9.18
C GLN A 25 -15.65 -11.20 8.49
N ARG A 26 -16.43 -12.11 7.96
CA ARG A 26 -17.74 -11.84 7.41
C ARG A 26 -18.80 -12.02 8.49
N LEU A 27 -19.47 -10.94 8.85
CA LEU A 27 -20.55 -10.96 9.82
C LEU A 27 -21.87 -11.44 9.21
N SER A 28 -22.13 -11.08 7.95
CA SER A 28 -23.35 -11.48 7.24
C SER A 28 -23.21 -11.31 5.73
N GLY A 29 -24.09 -11.97 4.97
CA GLY A 29 -24.19 -11.85 3.52
C GLY A 29 -23.23 -12.76 2.74
N MET A 30 -23.40 -12.77 1.41
CA MET A 30 -22.59 -13.54 0.45
C MET A 30 -22.12 -12.64 -0.72
N GLY A 31 -22.10 -11.33 -0.53
CA GLY A 31 -21.63 -10.38 -1.55
C GLY A 31 -20.10 -10.37 -1.67
N THR A 32 -19.52 -9.31 -2.21
CA THR A 32 -18.08 -9.19 -2.39
C THR A 32 -17.44 -8.26 -1.36
N LEU A 33 -16.19 -8.55 -1.00
CA LEU A 33 -15.27 -7.64 -0.34
C LEU A 33 -14.31 -7.09 -1.40
N THR A 34 -14.31 -5.78 -1.60
CA THR A 34 -13.29 -5.11 -2.41
C THR A 34 -12.27 -4.47 -1.49
N VAL A 35 -10.99 -4.74 -1.74
CA VAL A 35 -9.87 -4.11 -1.04
C VAL A 35 -9.14 -3.23 -2.03
N SER A 36 -9.10 -1.93 -1.73
CA SER A 36 -8.57 -0.89 -2.60
C SER A 36 -7.38 -0.19 -1.97
N LEU A 37 -6.38 0.13 -2.79
CA LEU A 37 -5.20 0.90 -2.42
C LEU A 37 -5.24 2.28 -3.06
N PHE A 38 -4.97 3.30 -2.26
CA PHE A 38 -4.89 4.70 -2.71
C PHE A 38 -3.64 5.37 -2.13
N PRO A 39 -3.07 6.38 -2.82
CA PRO A 39 -2.11 7.27 -2.19
C PRO A 39 -2.86 8.24 -1.28
N VAL A 40 -2.24 8.63 -0.16
CA VAL A 40 -2.75 9.71 0.69
C VAL A 40 -2.14 11.02 0.22
N VAL A 41 -2.99 11.90 -0.32
CA VAL A 41 -2.58 13.22 -0.81
C VAL A 41 -2.53 14.23 0.33
N GLN A 42 -3.44 14.09 1.30
CA GLN A 42 -3.51 15.00 2.45
C GLN A 42 -4.02 14.31 3.71
N GLU A 43 -3.32 14.56 4.81
CA GLU A 43 -3.63 14.01 6.13
C GLU A 43 -4.54 14.98 6.89
N TYR A 44 -5.82 14.97 6.53
CA TYR A 44 -6.86 15.67 7.27
C TYR A 44 -7.77 14.67 7.99
N ASN A 45 -8.78 15.20 8.67
CA ASN A 45 -9.85 14.42 9.23
C ASN A 45 -11.18 14.76 8.52
N PRO A 46 -11.64 13.95 7.55
CA PRO A 46 -11.00 12.73 7.03
C PRO A 46 -9.85 13.00 6.03
N PRO A 47 -8.99 12.01 5.75
CA PRO A 47 -7.89 12.13 4.79
C PRO A 47 -8.40 12.25 3.36
N VAL A 48 -7.60 12.89 2.50
CA VAL A 48 -7.86 13.00 1.07
C VAL A 48 -7.02 11.98 0.32
N PHE A 49 -7.69 11.12 -0.43
CA PHE A 49 -7.07 10.08 -1.24
C PHE A 49 -6.90 10.53 -2.69
N GLY A 50 -5.83 10.07 -3.34
CA GLY A 50 -5.63 10.27 -4.77
C GLY A 50 -6.37 9.23 -5.62
N SER A 51 -5.90 9.03 -6.85
CA SER A 51 -6.45 8.00 -7.74
C SER A 51 -6.20 6.59 -7.23
N LEU A 52 -7.12 5.67 -7.52
CA LEU A 52 -6.99 4.24 -7.23
C LEU A 52 -5.69 3.68 -7.83
N LEU A 53 -4.87 3.02 -7.01
CA LEU A 53 -3.65 2.33 -7.45
C LEU A 53 -3.95 0.89 -7.85
N ALA A 54 -4.68 0.18 -7.00
CA ALA A 54 -5.02 -1.22 -7.19
C ALA A 54 -6.28 -1.59 -6.41
N ALA A 55 -7.01 -2.60 -6.88
CA ALA A 55 -8.17 -3.13 -6.17
C ALA A 55 -8.37 -4.62 -6.42
N ILE A 56 -8.50 -5.39 -5.35
CA ILE A 56 -8.76 -6.83 -5.41
C ILE A 56 -10.18 -7.10 -4.91
N VAL A 57 -10.91 -7.93 -5.65
CA VAL A 57 -12.28 -8.35 -5.30
C VAL A 57 -12.23 -9.78 -4.81
N VAL A 58 -12.74 -9.99 -3.60
CA VAL A 58 -12.83 -11.29 -2.93
C VAL A 58 -14.31 -11.64 -2.82
N ALA A 59 -14.66 -12.87 -3.20
CA ALA A 59 -16.00 -13.39 -2.99
C ALA A 59 -16.26 -13.57 -1.48
N GLY A 60 -17.44 -13.18 -1.00
CA GLY A 60 -17.72 -13.16 0.44
C GLY A 60 -17.62 -14.54 1.07
N GLU A 61 -17.96 -15.60 0.35
CA GLU A 61 -17.79 -16.99 0.78
C GLU A 61 -16.34 -17.40 1.04
N ALA A 62 -15.38 -16.73 0.40
CA ALA A 62 -13.96 -16.95 0.66
C ALA A 62 -13.48 -16.28 1.96
N VAL A 63 -14.31 -15.41 2.56
CA VAL A 63 -14.02 -14.77 3.85
C VAL A 63 -14.72 -15.54 4.97
N SER A 64 -13.93 -15.99 5.94
CA SER A 64 -14.38 -16.72 7.12
C SER A 64 -15.43 -15.93 7.92
N THR A 65 -16.37 -16.62 8.55
CA THR A 65 -17.31 -16.03 9.53
C THR A 65 -16.67 -15.81 10.90
N SER A 66 -15.45 -16.30 11.11
CA SER A 66 -14.60 -16.06 12.27
C SER A 66 -13.37 -15.25 11.86
N MET A 67 -12.80 -14.45 12.76
CA MET A 67 -11.61 -13.65 12.46
C MET A 67 -10.48 -14.51 11.90
N SER A 68 -10.02 -14.17 10.70
CA SER A 68 -8.95 -14.89 10.02
C SER A 68 -8.18 -13.96 9.08
N THR A 69 -6.90 -14.25 8.90
CA THR A 69 -6.07 -13.56 7.92
C THR A 69 -6.35 -14.10 6.53
N ILE A 70 -6.63 -13.21 5.57
CA ILE A 70 -6.61 -13.51 4.13
C ILE A 70 -5.43 -12.80 3.49
N ALA A 71 -4.75 -13.46 2.54
CA ALA A 71 -3.65 -12.86 1.77
C ALA A 71 -4.14 -12.50 0.36
N LEU A 72 -3.90 -11.26 -0.05
CA LEU A 72 -4.31 -10.75 -1.35
C LEU A 72 -3.08 -10.40 -2.18
N ASP A 73 -2.95 -11.02 -3.35
CA ASP A 73 -1.82 -10.84 -4.26
C ASP A 73 -1.96 -9.55 -5.08
N PHE A 74 -1.09 -8.58 -4.78
CA PHE A 74 -0.99 -7.29 -5.49
C PHE A 74 0.20 -7.25 -6.47
N SER A 75 0.97 -8.34 -6.63
CA SER A 75 2.18 -8.36 -7.44
C SER A 75 1.92 -7.99 -8.91
N THR A 76 0.73 -8.34 -9.43
CA THR A 76 0.34 -8.04 -10.82
C THR A 76 0.17 -6.55 -11.11
N TYR A 77 0.04 -5.70 -10.08
CA TYR A 77 -0.09 -4.25 -10.25
C TYR A 77 1.26 -3.54 -10.41
N GLY A 78 2.39 -4.23 -10.12
CA GLY A 78 3.71 -3.63 -10.30
C GLY A 78 3.97 -2.41 -9.40
N LEU A 79 3.32 -2.33 -8.24
CA LEU A 79 3.39 -1.16 -7.37
C LEU A 79 4.72 -1.11 -6.62
N VAL A 80 5.55 -0.13 -6.95
CA VAL A 80 6.82 0.11 -6.28
C VAL A 80 6.64 1.23 -5.25
N PHE A 81 7.07 0.97 -4.01
CA PHE A 81 7.03 1.95 -2.93
C PHE A 81 8.43 2.35 -2.47
N ALA A 82 8.54 3.57 -1.99
CA ALA A 82 9.68 4.12 -1.28
C ALA A 82 9.36 4.34 0.21
N PRO A 83 10.35 4.30 1.10
CA PRO A 83 10.16 4.67 2.50
C PRO A 83 9.64 6.12 2.59
N GLY A 84 8.62 6.33 3.41
CA GLY A 84 7.94 7.61 3.56
C GLY A 84 6.73 7.79 2.63
N ASP A 85 6.52 6.92 1.64
CA ASP A 85 5.28 6.92 0.86
C ASP A 85 4.08 6.70 1.78
N ARG A 86 2.98 7.39 1.49
CA ARG A 86 1.77 7.38 2.33
C ARG A 86 0.61 6.79 1.56
N LEU A 87 0.03 5.73 2.12
CA LEU A 87 -0.98 4.91 1.45
C LEU A 87 -2.21 4.75 2.34
N ALA A 88 -3.33 4.41 1.71
CA ALA A 88 -4.56 4.03 2.39
C ALA A 88 -5.07 2.71 1.81
N ILE A 89 -5.43 1.79 2.71
CA ILE A 89 -6.16 0.57 2.38
C ILE A 89 -7.61 0.79 2.77
N ALA A 90 -8.50 0.69 1.80
CA ALA A 90 -9.94 0.83 1.98
C ALA A 90 -10.63 -0.50 1.72
N LEU A 91 -11.55 -0.89 2.61
CA LEU A 91 -12.44 -2.01 2.38
C LEU A 91 -13.79 -1.47 1.90
N GLN A 92 -14.39 -2.13 0.93
CA GLN A 92 -15.73 -1.85 0.45
C GLN A 92 -16.53 -3.14 0.38
N ALA A 93 -17.74 -3.11 0.93
CA ALA A 93 -18.67 -4.22 0.89
C ALA A 93 -19.93 -3.86 0.10
N GLY A 94 -20.54 -4.84 -0.56
CA GLY A 94 -21.88 -4.67 -1.13
C GLY A 94 -22.92 -4.37 -0.03
N ALA A 95 -24.00 -3.65 -0.36
CA ALA A 95 -24.98 -3.13 0.61
C ALA A 95 -25.67 -4.18 1.52
N ALA A 96 -25.61 -5.47 1.17
CA ALA A 96 -26.20 -6.58 1.92
C ALA A 96 -25.16 -7.46 2.62
N THR A 97 -23.88 -7.06 2.63
CA THR A 97 -22.79 -7.84 3.21
C THR A 97 -22.04 -6.99 4.22
N LEU A 98 -21.84 -7.54 5.41
CA LEU A 98 -21.12 -6.88 6.48
C LEU A 98 -19.82 -7.63 6.74
N PHE A 99 -18.71 -6.94 6.56
CA PHE A 99 -17.40 -7.41 7.00
C PHE A 99 -16.99 -6.64 8.23
N ASN A 100 -16.40 -7.34 9.18
CA ASN A 100 -15.73 -6.73 10.30
C ASN A 100 -14.23 -6.73 10.03
N TRP A 101 -13.61 -5.58 10.25
CA TRP A 101 -12.18 -5.37 10.20
C TRP A 101 -11.75 -4.99 11.61
N ALA A 102 -11.07 -5.90 12.31
CA ALA A 102 -10.70 -5.65 13.70
C ALA A 102 -9.35 -6.28 14.04
N ALA A 103 -8.53 -5.51 14.77
CA ALA A 103 -7.18 -5.87 15.18
C ALA A 103 -7.19 -6.81 16.38
N ASN A 104 -6.41 -7.89 16.31
CA ASN A 104 -6.07 -8.73 17.46
C ASN A 104 -4.55 -8.79 17.70
N TYR A 105 -3.74 -8.00 16.98
CA TYR A 105 -2.29 -8.10 17.01
C TYR A 105 -1.62 -6.79 17.47
N PRO A 106 -0.44 -6.88 18.11
CA PRO A 106 0.39 -5.72 18.42
C PRO A 106 0.89 -5.04 17.14
N ASN A 107 0.81 -3.71 17.11
CA ASN A 107 1.14 -2.88 15.95
C ASN A 107 2.64 -2.79 15.69
N SER A 108 3.09 -3.28 14.53
CA SER A 108 4.46 -3.08 14.02
C SER A 108 4.61 -1.93 13.01
N TYR A 109 3.50 -1.32 12.55
CA TYR A 109 3.50 -0.22 11.59
C TYR A 109 3.47 1.14 12.28
N ASN A 110 4.50 1.95 12.04
CA ASN A 110 4.56 3.31 12.55
C ASN A 110 3.72 4.27 11.68
N GLY A 111 2.93 5.15 12.31
CA GLY A 111 2.31 6.31 11.63
C GLY A 111 1.10 6.00 10.73
N GLY A 112 0.12 5.22 11.20
CA GLY A 112 -1.15 4.99 10.52
C GLY A 112 -2.36 5.35 11.40
N ILE A 113 -3.47 5.76 10.78
CA ILE A 113 -4.75 6.05 11.47
C ILE A 113 -5.87 5.29 10.76
N SER A 114 -6.73 4.65 11.54
CA SER A 114 -7.96 4.02 11.04
C SER A 114 -9.09 5.04 11.00
N TYR A 115 -9.86 5.03 9.93
CA TYR A 115 -11.01 5.88 9.68
C TYR A 115 -12.21 5.00 9.34
N SER A 116 -13.40 5.48 9.68
CA SER A 116 -14.66 4.87 9.27
C SER A 116 -15.43 5.91 8.49
N PHE A 117 -15.87 5.53 7.29
CA PHE A 117 -16.80 6.32 6.49
C PHE A 117 -18.14 5.59 6.45
N ILE A 118 -19.06 5.99 7.33
CA ILE A 118 -20.40 5.39 7.46
C ILE A 118 -21.43 6.51 7.39
N GLY A 119 -22.03 6.70 6.22
CA GLY A 119 -23.24 7.51 6.03
C GLY A 119 -23.21 8.90 6.70
N GLY A 120 -22.06 9.59 6.68
CA GLY A 120 -21.90 10.93 7.26
C GLY A 120 -21.27 10.98 8.66
N LEU A 121 -20.93 9.84 9.26
CA LEU A 121 -20.12 9.74 10.48
C LEU A 121 -18.66 9.45 10.10
N ASP A 122 -18.09 10.35 9.29
CA ASP A 122 -16.71 10.24 8.83
C ASP A 122 -15.78 10.72 9.95
N GLY A 123 -14.85 9.87 10.37
CA GLY A 123 -13.93 10.23 11.44
C GLY A 123 -12.93 9.14 11.79
N PRO A 124 -11.93 9.46 12.62
CA PRO A 124 -10.96 8.49 13.06
C PRO A 124 -11.67 7.48 13.95
N LEU A 125 -11.44 6.20 13.68
CA LEU A 125 -11.74 5.15 14.62
C LEU A 125 -10.70 5.24 15.74
N ILE A 126 -11.10 5.79 16.88
CA ILE A 126 -10.26 5.82 18.07
C ILE A 126 -10.25 4.39 18.64
N TYR A 127 -9.38 3.55 18.09
CA TYR A 127 -9.00 2.31 18.75
C TYR A 127 -8.02 2.64 19.89
N ASN A 128 -8.01 1.83 20.93
CA ASN A 128 -7.02 1.93 21.99
C ASN A 128 -5.63 1.82 21.34
N ALA A 129 -4.70 2.74 21.65
CA ALA A 129 -3.38 2.87 21.00
C ALA A 129 -2.49 1.61 21.03
N ASN A 130 -2.93 0.55 21.72
CA ASN A 130 -2.28 -0.76 21.79
C ASN A 130 -2.88 -1.82 20.84
N PHE A 131 -3.99 -1.53 20.17
CA PHE A 131 -4.66 -2.42 19.21
C PHE A 131 -4.68 -1.74 17.86
N ASP A 132 -3.66 -2.00 17.06
CA ASP A 132 -3.57 -1.37 15.76
C ASP A 132 -3.10 -2.37 14.72
N VAL A 133 -3.71 -2.21 13.54
CA VAL A 133 -3.54 -2.94 12.29
C VAL A 133 -4.23 -4.31 12.24
N ALA A 134 -5.23 -4.39 11.37
CA ALA A 134 -5.79 -5.65 10.90
C ALA A 134 -5.31 -5.92 9.47
N PHE A 135 -4.07 -5.51 9.17
CA PHE A 135 -3.40 -5.84 7.92
C PHE A 135 -1.87 -5.84 8.06
N ARG A 136 -1.20 -6.48 7.11
CA ARG A 136 0.25 -6.34 6.85
C ARG A 136 0.52 -6.30 5.35
N THR A 137 1.46 -5.45 4.95
CA THR A 137 1.99 -5.39 3.59
C THR A 137 3.28 -6.20 3.51
N LEU A 138 3.42 -6.99 2.44
CA LEU A 138 4.64 -7.71 2.11
C LEU A 138 5.24 -7.06 0.87
N VAL A 139 6.51 -6.72 1.00
CA VAL A 139 7.27 -6.00 -0.03
C VAL A 139 8.47 -6.85 -0.40
N ASP A 140 8.69 -7.04 -1.70
CA ASP A 140 9.91 -7.65 -2.22
C ASP A 140 10.95 -6.56 -2.49
N PRO A 141 12.02 -6.47 -1.68
CA PRO A 141 13.08 -5.48 -1.89
C PRO A 141 13.93 -5.78 -3.13
N THR A 142 13.92 -7.02 -3.62
CA THR A 142 14.68 -7.45 -4.81
C THR A 142 13.90 -7.24 -6.11
N GLY A 143 12.58 -7.06 -6.00
CA GLY A 143 11.69 -6.76 -7.13
C GLY A 143 11.92 -5.36 -7.72
N LEU A 144 12.74 -4.52 -7.08
CA LEU A 144 13.31 -3.34 -7.72
C LEU A 144 14.29 -3.81 -8.79
N VAL A 145 13.82 -3.96 -10.02
CA VAL A 145 14.70 -4.20 -11.17
C VAL A 145 15.79 -3.15 -11.11
N THR A 146 17.03 -3.58 -10.87
CA THR A 146 18.19 -2.71 -10.98
C THR A 146 18.25 -2.29 -12.43
N VAL A 147 17.70 -1.10 -12.72
CA VAL A 147 17.85 -0.49 -14.03
C VAL A 147 19.35 -0.41 -14.24
N PRO A 148 19.93 -1.14 -15.22
CA PRO A 148 21.35 -1.06 -15.47
C PRO A 148 21.68 0.41 -15.65
N GLU A 149 22.70 0.89 -14.94
CA GLU A 149 23.10 2.30 -14.99
C GLU A 149 23.06 2.75 -16.45
N PRO A 150 22.31 3.82 -16.77
CA PRO A 150 22.07 4.17 -18.16
C PRO A 150 23.42 4.34 -18.85
N ALA A 151 23.54 3.79 -20.07
CA ALA A 151 24.76 3.85 -20.86
C ALA A 151 25.30 5.29 -21.04
N SER A 152 24.51 6.31 -20.71
CA SER A 152 24.93 7.70 -20.56
C SER A 152 26.07 7.92 -19.57
N LEU A 153 26.14 7.21 -18.43
CA LEU A 153 27.27 7.34 -17.49
C LEU A 153 28.56 6.78 -18.10
N ALA A 154 28.46 5.63 -18.77
CA ALA A 154 29.58 5.05 -19.51
C ALA A 154 30.02 5.97 -20.67
N LEU A 155 29.06 6.55 -21.41
CA LEU A 155 29.34 7.47 -22.51
C LEU A 155 29.93 8.79 -22.03
N PHE A 156 29.45 9.31 -20.89
CA PHE A 156 29.98 10.50 -20.24
C PHE A 156 31.42 10.27 -19.78
N GLY A 157 31.70 9.14 -19.12
CA GLY A 157 33.05 8.74 -18.74
C GLY A 157 33.98 8.58 -19.94
N ALA A 158 33.52 7.90 -21.00
CA ALA A 158 34.27 7.76 -22.25
C ALA A 158 34.55 9.11 -22.92
N GLY A 159 33.59 10.04 -22.89
CA GLY A 159 33.74 11.41 -23.40
C GLY A 159 34.80 12.21 -22.64
N LEU A 160 34.80 12.14 -21.29
CA LEU A 160 35.81 12.79 -20.46
C LEU A 160 37.21 12.25 -20.70
N LEU A 161 37.34 10.92 -20.83
CA LEU A 161 38.63 10.29 -21.16
C LEU A 161 39.12 10.69 -22.56
N GLY A 162 38.23 10.75 -23.54
CA GLY A 162 38.54 11.24 -24.89
C GLY A 162 39.01 12.70 -24.88
N LEU A 163 38.33 13.57 -24.12
CA LEU A 163 38.71 14.98 -24.00
C LEU A 163 40.08 15.15 -23.33
N ALA A 164 40.34 14.40 -22.26
CA ALA A 164 41.63 14.41 -21.56
C ALA A 164 42.78 13.98 -22.49
N ALA A 165 42.56 12.95 -23.33
CA ALA A 165 43.55 12.50 -24.31
C ALA A 165 43.86 13.57 -25.37
N VAL A 166 42.84 14.30 -25.84
CA VAL A 166 43.01 15.41 -26.79
C VAL A 166 43.75 16.59 -26.15
N MET A 167 43.43 16.95 -24.91
CA MET A 167 44.11 18.02 -24.18
C MET A 167 45.60 17.71 -23.98
N ARG A 168 45.95 16.45 -23.66
CA ARG A 168 47.35 16.04 -23.44
C ARG A 168 48.21 16.15 -24.70
N ARG A 169 47.62 15.98 -25.89
CA ARG A 169 48.32 16.14 -27.18
C ARG A 169 48.62 17.59 -27.56
N ARG A 170 47.97 18.58 -26.95
CA ARG A 170 48.20 20.01 -27.25
C ARG A 170 49.32 20.65 -26.43
N VAL A 171 49.79 19.98 -25.38
CA VAL A 171 50.81 20.50 -24.45
C VAL A 171 52.21 19.97 -24.78
N VAL A 172 52.32 19.00 -25.67
CA VAL A 172 53.59 18.43 -26.20
C VAL A 172 53.76 18.89 -27.63
#